data_AF-A0A934H3C5-F1
#
_entry.id   AF-A0A934H3C5-F1
#
_cell.length_a   1.000
_cell.length_b   1.000
_cell.length_c   1.000
_cell.angle_alpha   90.00
_cell.angle_beta   90.00
_cell.angle_gamma   90.00
#
_symmetry.space_group_name_H-M   'P 1'
#
loop_
_entity.id
_entity.type
_entity.pdbx_description
1 polymer ?
#
loop_
_entity_poly.entity_id
_entity_poly.type
_entity_poly.pdbx_seq_one_letter_code
_entity_poly.pdbx_strand_id
1 'polypeptide(L)'
;MKRAGYQGSYLIGFIVVAVVAVRTLIHFQGQPALFVLIPLLVLYTLLYGLEPWLSGRFPHAPLFYIPVQAVTVIVITNLRPYTDITCMLYIPLSIQVVRAFSQRTAAIWMAALVVLLAATLIIGLGWLDGLALILLYLAVGAFLISYDFLVSQTQADEVESQRLLADLQFAHAKLQAYAAQQEELAAARERNRLARELHDSVSQAIFSITLTSQSARLLLERDPARVAEQVDRLQTMTEQALSQLRSLIAQLRPHRF
;
A
#
# COMPACT_ATOMS: atom_id res chain seq x y z
N MET A 1 -5.70 0.36 8.80
CA MET A 1 -5.31 -0.90 8.13
C MET A 1 -4.36 -1.79 8.95
N LYS A 2 -4.30 -1.69 10.30
CA LYS A 2 -3.45 -2.55 11.16
C LYS A 2 -4.01 -3.97 11.46
N ARG A 3 -5.10 -4.42 10.81
CA ARG A 3 -5.89 -5.58 11.29
C ARG A 3 -5.54 -6.95 10.67
N ALA A 4 -4.84 -7.04 9.55
CA ALA A 4 -4.58 -8.33 8.89
C ALA A 4 -3.56 -9.21 9.68
N GLY A 5 -2.52 -8.59 10.24
CA GLY A 5 -1.49 -9.31 11.01
C GLY A 5 -1.98 -9.78 12.38
N TYR A 6 -3.08 -9.17 12.84
CA TYR A 6 -3.74 -9.56 14.07
C TYR A 6 -4.51 -10.88 13.97
N GLN A 7 -4.79 -11.44 12.79
CA GLN A 7 -5.63 -12.64 12.75
C GLN A 7 -4.83 -13.94 12.86
N GLY A 8 -3.63 -14.00 12.28
CA GLY A 8 -2.82 -15.22 12.23
C GLY A 8 -2.32 -15.68 13.61
N SER A 9 -1.78 -14.78 14.43
CA SER A 9 -1.26 -15.16 15.75
C SER A 9 -2.35 -15.43 16.80
N TYR A 10 -3.52 -14.80 16.68
CA TYR A 10 -4.65 -15.13 17.56
C TYR A 10 -5.21 -16.50 17.24
N LEU A 11 -5.21 -16.91 15.96
CA LEU A 11 -5.60 -18.27 15.59
C LEU A 11 -4.70 -19.30 16.29
N ILE A 12 -3.38 -19.08 16.28
CA ILE A 12 -2.42 -19.94 16.99
C ILE A 12 -2.71 -19.96 18.49
N GLY A 13 -2.94 -18.80 19.11
CA GLY A 13 -3.29 -18.71 20.53
C GLY A 13 -4.59 -19.44 20.88
N PHE A 14 -5.65 -19.28 20.08
CA PHE A 14 -6.92 -20.00 20.27
C PHE A 14 -6.76 -21.51 20.08
N ILE A 15 -5.94 -21.95 19.14
CA ILE A 15 -5.62 -23.38 18.98
C ILE A 15 -4.92 -23.91 20.22
N VAL A 16 -3.91 -23.20 20.75
CA VAL A 16 -3.21 -23.59 21.97
C VAL A 16 -4.19 -23.68 23.15
N VAL A 17 -5.04 -22.68 23.34
CA VAL A 17 -6.06 -22.66 24.40
C VAL A 17 -7.04 -23.81 24.25
N ALA A 18 -7.51 -24.10 23.03
CA ALA A 18 -8.43 -25.20 22.76
C ALA A 18 -7.78 -26.56 23.07
N VAL A 19 -6.53 -26.78 22.68
CA VAL A 19 -5.78 -28.01 22.98
C VAL A 19 -5.60 -28.17 24.49
N VAL A 20 -5.22 -27.11 25.20
CA VAL A 20 -5.10 -27.11 26.67
C VAL A 20 -6.46 -27.43 27.31
N ALA A 21 -7.53 -26.78 26.87
CA ALA A 21 -8.87 -26.99 27.41
C ALA A 21 -9.34 -28.44 27.25
N VAL A 22 -9.18 -29.02 26.06
CA VAL A 22 -9.57 -30.41 25.80
C VAL A 22 -8.75 -31.40 26.64
N ARG A 23 -7.41 -31.29 26.63
CA ARG A 23 -6.56 -32.23 27.37
C ARG A 23 -6.75 -32.13 28.88
N THR A 24 -6.90 -30.91 29.41
CA THR A 24 -7.13 -30.70 30.84
C THR A 24 -8.52 -31.17 31.28
N LEU A 25 -9.57 -30.97 30.47
CA LEU A 25 -10.91 -31.46 30.79
C LEU A 25 -10.98 -32.99 30.86
N ILE A 26 -10.29 -33.68 29.95
CA ILE A 26 -10.17 -35.15 29.96
C ILE A 26 -9.41 -35.62 31.22
N HIS A 27 -8.31 -34.96 31.55
CA HIS A 27 -7.46 -35.38 32.68
C HIS A 27 -8.11 -35.14 34.05
N PHE A 28 -8.87 -34.06 34.19
CA PHE A 28 -9.57 -33.71 35.42
C PHE A 28 -10.98 -34.31 35.50
N GLN A 29 -11.38 -35.17 34.55
CA GLN A 29 -12.69 -35.78 34.52
C GLN A 29 -13.01 -36.48 35.86
N GLY A 30 -14.14 -36.10 36.49
CA GLY A 30 -14.56 -36.64 37.77
C GLY A 30 -13.90 -36.03 39.01
N GLN A 31 -13.05 -34.99 38.86
CA GLN A 31 -12.41 -34.30 39.98
C GLN A 31 -13.10 -32.98 40.36
N PRO A 32 -13.13 -32.60 41.65
CA PRO A 32 -13.72 -31.34 42.09
C PRO A 32 -12.99 -30.11 41.54
N ALA A 33 -11.71 -30.25 41.17
CA ALA A 33 -10.91 -29.18 40.56
C ALA A 33 -11.47 -28.70 39.20
N LEU A 34 -12.32 -29.47 38.53
CA LEU A 34 -13.01 -29.03 37.30
C LEU A 34 -13.85 -27.76 37.50
N PHE A 35 -14.52 -27.64 38.65
CA PHE A 35 -15.36 -26.48 38.96
C PHE A 35 -14.54 -25.18 39.06
N VAL A 36 -13.23 -25.30 39.33
CA VAL A 36 -12.29 -24.17 39.36
C VAL A 36 -11.60 -23.99 37.99
N LEU A 37 -11.24 -25.09 37.33
CA LEU A 37 -10.55 -25.06 36.04
C LEU A 37 -11.37 -24.39 34.93
N ILE A 38 -12.65 -24.76 34.79
CA ILE A 38 -13.52 -24.26 33.73
C ILE A 38 -13.65 -22.73 33.76
N PRO A 39 -14.04 -22.09 34.89
CA PRO A 39 -14.17 -20.64 34.92
C PRO A 39 -12.82 -19.93 34.70
N LEU A 40 -11.70 -20.50 35.15
CA LEU A 40 -10.37 -19.91 34.89
C LEU A 40 -9.97 -19.98 33.41
N LEU A 41 -10.24 -21.10 32.73
CA LEU A 41 -10.01 -21.21 31.28
C LEU A 41 -10.91 -20.26 30.50
N VAL A 42 -12.19 -20.12 30.91
CA VAL A 42 -13.12 -19.16 30.30
C VAL A 42 -12.62 -17.73 30.53
N LEU A 43 -12.19 -17.38 31.75
CA LEU A 43 -11.62 -16.08 32.07
C LEU A 43 -10.38 -15.79 31.22
N TYR A 44 -9.45 -16.74 31.12
CA TYR A 44 -8.25 -16.61 30.29
C TYR A 44 -8.61 -16.36 28.83
N THR A 45 -9.53 -17.16 28.28
CA THR A 45 -9.96 -17.08 26.87
C THR A 45 -10.70 -15.78 26.57
N LEU A 46 -11.57 -15.33 27.48
CA LEU A 46 -12.28 -14.06 27.34
C LEU A 46 -11.32 -12.88 27.37
N LEU A 47 -10.38 -12.85 28.31
CA LEU A 47 -9.35 -11.81 28.36
C LEU A 47 -8.47 -11.84 27.10
N TYR A 48 -8.13 -13.03 26.60
CA TYR A 48 -7.37 -13.19 25.37
C TYR A 48 -8.13 -12.65 24.14
N GLY A 49 -9.41 -12.98 24.00
CA GLY A 49 -10.24 -12.55 22.87
C GLY A 49 -10.70 -11.09 22.92
N LEU A 50 -10.86 -10.53 24.12
CA LEU A 50 -11.26 -9.12 24.31
C LEU A 50 -10.08 -8.15 24.20
N GLU A 51 -8.85 -8.65 24.25
CA GLU A 51 -7.63 -7.84 24.20
C GLU A 51 -7.57 -6.86 23.01
N PRO A 52 -7.89 -7.22 21.74
CA PRO A 52 -7.90 -6.28 20.62
C PRO A 52 -8.87 -5.10 20.80
N TRP A 53 -9.98 -5.34 21.52
CA TRP A 53 -10.99 -4.31 21.78
C TRP A 53 -10.58 -3.42 22.97
N LEU A 54 -10.08 -4.02 24.06
CA LEU A 54 -9.60 -3.27 25.22
C LEU A 54 -8.40 -2.39 24.89
N SER A 55 -7.39 -2.94 24.21
CA SER A 55 -6.17 -2.22 23.85
C SER A 55 -6.44 -1.11 22.81
N GLY A 56 -7.44 -1.29 21.95
CA GLY A 56 -7.90 -0.25 21.03
C GLY A 56 -8.66 0.90 21.70
N ARG A 57 -9.36 0.64 22.81
CA ARG A 57 -10.17 1.64 23.54
C ARG A 57 -9.37 2.35 24.64
N PHE A 58 -8.49 1.63 25.33
CA PHE A 58 -7.76 2.10 26.52
C PHE A 58 -6.28 1.70 26.44
N PRO A 59 -5.35 2.67 26.24
CA PRO A 59 -3.91 2.39 26.12
C PRO A 59 -3.27 1.73 27.35
N HIS A 60 -3.85 1.92 28.55
CA HIS A 60 -3.36 1.36 29.80
C HIS A 60 -4.01 0.02 30.18
N ALA A 61 -4.96 -0.50 29.39
CA ALA A 61 -5.61 -1.78 29.68
C ALA A 61 -4.63 -2.97 29.87
N PRO A 62 -3.52 -3.10 29.09
CA PRO A 62 -2.56 -4.18 29.26
C PRO A 62 -1.91 -4.28 30.64
N LEU A 63 -1.76 -3.15 31.33
CA LEU A 63 -1.22 -3.13 32.70
C LEU A 63 -2.14 -3.83 33.70
N PHE A 64 -3.43 -3.98 33.39
CA PHE A 64 -4.41 -4.61 34.28
C PHE A 64 -4.72 -6.05 33.89
N TYR A 65 -4.95 -6.34 32.60
CA TYR A 65 -5.38 -7.70 32.21
C TYR A 65 -4.22 -8.70 32.15
N ILE A 66 -2.98 -8.28 31.85
CA ILE A 66 -1.82 -9.20 31.78
C ILE A 66 -1.46 -9.78 33.16
N PRO A 67 -1.40 -9.00 34.26
CA PRO A 67 -1.22 -9.57 35.59
C PRO A 67 -2.34 -10.54 35.97
N VAL A 68 -3.61 -10.21 35.64
CA VAL A 68 -4.76 -11.08 35.91
C VAL A 68 -4.66 -12.40 35.12
N GLN A 69 -4.28 -12.35 33.85
CA GLN A 69 -4.02 -13.55 33.06
C GLN A 69 -2.83 -14.35 33.59
N ALA A 70 -1.73 -13.70 33.99
CA ALA A 70 -0.58 -14.37 34.58
C ALA A 70 -0.98 -15.11 35.86
N VAL A 71 -1.72 -14.46 36.76
CA VAL A 71 -2.27 -15.10 37.97
C VAL A 71 -3.20 -16.27 37.61
N THR A 72 -4.07 -16.09 36.61
CA THR A 72 -4.97 -17.15 36.13
C THR A 72 -4.17 -18.37 35.64
N VAL A 73 -3.12 -18.15 34.84
CA VAL A 73 -2.24 -19.23 34.36
C VAL A 73 -1.55 -19.93 35.53
N ILE A 74 -1.02 -19.18 36.52
CA ILE A 74 -0.40 -19.77 37.72
C ILE A 74 -1.39 -20.68 38.45
N VAL A 75 -2.62 -20.21 38.67
CA VAL A 75 -3.63 -20.99 39.39
C VAL A 75 -3.96 -22.26 38.59
N ILE A 76 -4.18 -22.15 37.27
CA ILE A 76 -4.46 -23.30 36.40
C ILE A 76 -3.30 -24.31 36.44
N THR A 77 -2.05 -23.86 36.34
CA THR A 77 -0.88 -24.77 36.29
C THR A 77 -0.57 -25.44 37.63
N ASN A 78 -1.04 -24.89 38.74
CA ASN A 78 -0.82 -25.45 40.08
C ASN A 78 -2.00 -26.32 40.58
N LEU A 79 -3.07 -26.48 39.79
CA LEU A 79 -4.14 -27.42 40.12
C LEU A 79 -3.58 -28.85 40.17
N ARG A 80 -4.02 -29.62 41.17
CA ARG A 80 -3.68 -31.04 41.33
C ARG A 80 -4.82 -31.89 40.75
N PRO A 81 -4.54 -32.96 39.97
CA PRO A 81 -3.22 -33.44 39.53
C PRO A 81 -2.52 -32.50 38.55
N TYR A 82 -1.20 -32.36 38.72
CA TYR A 82 -0.38 -31.46 37.89
C TYR A 82 -0.33 -31.97 36.44
N THR A 83 -0.49 -31.05 35.49
CA THR A 83 -0.41 -31.37 34.05
C THR A 83 0.54 -30.42 33.32
N ASP A 84 1.51 -31.01 32.63
CA ASP A 84 2.52 -30.33 31.81
C ASP A 84 1.90 -29.42 30.73
N ILE A 85 0.74 -29.80 30.18
CA ILE A 85 0.14 -29.06 29.07
C ILE A 85 -0.36 -27.68 29.44
N THR A 86 -0.74 -27.46 30.70
CA THR A 86 -1.25 -26.15 31.15
C THR A 86 -0.20 -25.05 31.00
N CYS A 87 1.08 -25.41 31.04
CA CYS A 87 2.19 -24.49 30.77
C CYS A 87 2.20 -23.95 29.33
N MET A 88 1.51 -24.57 28.37
CA MET A 88 1.37 -23.99 27.02
C MET A 88 0.65 -22.63 27.03
N LEU A 89 -0.15 -22.31 28.06
CA LEU A 89 -0.82 -21.00 28.18
C LEU A 89 0.15 -19.82 28.39
N TYR A 90 1.42 -20.09 28.75
CA TYR A 90 2.47 -19.06 28.77
C TYR A 90 2.83 -18.55 27.37
N ILE A 91 2.62 -19.35 26.32
CA ILE A 91 2.94 -19.00 24.94
C ILE A 91 2.03 -17.88 24.40
N PRO A 92 0.68 -18.01 24.41
CA PRO A 92 -0.18 -16.91 23.97
C PRO A 92 0.00 -15.65 24.83
N LEU A 93 0.28 -15.81 26.13
CA LEU A 93 0.52 -14.69 27.04
C LEU A 93 1.83 -13.94 26.72
N SER A 94 2.90 -14.66 26.35
CA SER A 94 4.18 -14.04 25.96
C SER A 94 4.06 -13.24 24.67
N ILE A 95 3.30 -13.74 23.69
CA ILE A 95 2.98 -13.02 22.45
C ILE A 95 2.20 -11.74 22.77
N GLN A 96 1.20 -11.80 23.68
CA GLN A 96 0.46 -10.60 24.10
C GLN A 96 1.36 -9.54 24.75
N VAL A 97 2.30 -9.97 25.61
CA VAL A 97 3.26 -9.06 26.26
C VAL A 97 4.13 -8.33 25.23
N VAL A 98 4.69 -9.06 24.26
CA VAL A 98 5.58 -8.48 23.23
C VAL A 98 4.85 -7.46 22.37
N ARG A 99 3.55 -7.66 22.15
CA ARG A 99 2.72 -6.78 21.31
C ARG A 99 2.13 -5.59 22.05
N ALA A 100 1.77 -5.77 23.32
CA ALA A 100 1.11 -4.73 24.11
C ALA A 100 2.09 -3.68 24.67
N PHE A 101 3.36 -4.03 24.82
CA PHE A 101 4.35 -3.20 25.50
C PHE A 101 5.52 -2.78 24.60
N SER A 102 6.25 -1.75 25.02
CA SER A 102 7.50 -1.36 24.36
C SER A 102 8.59 -2.40 24.61
N GLN A 103 9.62 -2.43 23.76
CA GLN A 103 10.66 -3.46 23.81
C GLN A 103 11.31 -3.63 25.20
N ARG A 104 11.46 -2.53 25.96
CA ARG A 104 12.04 -2.56 27.32
C ARG A 104 11.08 -3.16 28.35
N THR A 105 9.82 -2.73 28.37
CA THR A 105 8.84 -3.24 29.33
C THR A 105 8.40 -4.66 28.99
N ALA A 106 8.31 -4.99 27.70
CA ALA A 106 8.09 -6.35 27.24
C ALA A 106 9.21 -7.30 27.71
N ALA A 107 10.48 -6.89 27.66
CA ALA A 107 11.60 -7.71 28.14
C ALA A 107 11.49 -8.02 29.64
N ILE A 108 11.07 -7.06 30.46
CA ILE A 108 10.86 -7.26 31.90
C ILE A 108 9.73 -8.27 32.14
N TRP A 109 8.59 -8.10 31.47
CA TRP A 109 7.46 -9.03 31.57
C TRP A 109 7.81 -10.42 31.05
N MET A 110 8.55 -10.53 29.94
CA MET A 110 9.04 -11.80 29.40
C MET A 110 9.94 -12.51 30.40
N ALA A 111 10.90 -11.81 31.00
CA ALA A 111 11.76 -12.39 32.04
C ALA A 111 10.93 -12.90 33.22
N ALA A 112 9.93 -12.13 33.68
CA ALA A 112 9.03 -12.56 34.74
C ALA A 112 8.24 -13.82 34.36
N LEU A 113 7.68 -13.88 33.14
CA LEU A 113 6.96 -15.07 32.66
C LEU A 113 7.86 -16.30 32.53
N VAL A 114 9.11 -16.13 32.10
CA VAL A 114 10.08 -17.24 32.00
C VAL A 114 10.43 -17.78 33.38
N VAL A 115 10.67 -16.90 34.36
CA VAL A 115 10.92 -17.31 35.75
C VAL A 115 9.71 -18.04 36.33
N LEU A 116 8.51 -17.54 36.05
CA LEU A 116 7.27 -18.14 36.53
C LEU A 116 6.98 -19.52 35.91
N LEU A 117 7.22 -19.65 34.60
CA LEU A 117 7.18 -20.92 33.88
C LEU A 117 8.18 -21.91 34.49
N ALA A 118 9.41 -21.47 34.72
CA ALA A 118 10.46 -22.31 35.29
C ALA A 118 10.11 -22.79 36.70
N ALA A 119 9.64 -21.88 37.56
CA ALA A 119 9.18 -22.23 38.90
C ALA A 119 8.03 -23.25 38.85
N THR A 120 7.05 -23.05 37.97
CA THR A 120 5.91 -23.95 37.79
C THR A 120 6.36 -25.36 37.40
N LEU A 121 7.29 -25.48 36.45
CA LEU A 121 7.78 -26.77 35.95
C LEU A 121 8.67 -27.48 36.97
N ILE A 122 9.58 -26.77 37.62
CA ILE A 122 10.50 -27.34 38.62
C ILE A 122 9.73 -27.82 39.85
N ILE A 123 8.74 -27.05 40.32
CA ILE A 123 7.91 -27.45 41.47
C ILE A 123 6.96 -28.60 41.11
N GLY A 124 6.43 -28.62 39.88
CA GLY A 124 5.46 -29.62 39.42
C GLY A 124 6.07 -30.98 39.09
N LEU A 125 7.24 -31.00 38.43
CA LEU A 125 7.86 -32.19 37.85
C LEU A 125 9.25 -32.52 38.42
N GLY A 126 9.82 -31.63 39.24
CA GLY A 126 11.20 -31.75 39.70
C GLY A 126 12.21 -31.11 38.75
N TRP A 127 13.48 -31.15 39.17
CA TRP A 127 14.55 -30.36 38.53
C TRP A 127 14.89 -30.82 37.11
N LEU A 128 15.05 -32.13 36.88
CA LEU A 128 15.50 -32.68 35.60
C LEU A 128 14.43 -32.55 34.50
N ASP A 129 13.22 -33.06 34.75
CA ASP A 129 12.10 -32.98 33.81
C ASP A 129 11.65 -31.52 33.61
N GLY A 130 11.68 -30.72 34.68
CA GLY A 130 11.40 -29.29 34.62
C GLY A 130 12.36 -28.55 33.68
N LEU A 131 13.68 -28.76 33.82
CA LEU A 131 14.69 -28.13 32.95
C LEU A 131 14.50 -28.51 31.48
N ALA A 132 14.25 -29.78 31.18
CA ALA A 132 14.02 -30.24 29.82
C ALA A 132 12.82 -29.53 29.17
N LEU A 133 11.71 -29.42 29.91
CA LEU A 133 10.50 -28.74 29.42
C LEU A 133 10.66 -27.22 29.36
N ILE A 134 11.41 -26.59 30.27
CA ILE A 134 11.72 -25.16 30.18
C ILE A 134 12.40 -24.85 28.85
N LEU A 135 13.42 -25.62 28.47
CA LEU A 135 14.12 -25.45 27.20
C LEU A 135 13.19 -25.64 26.00
N LEU A 136 12.31 -26.66 26.05
CA LEU A 136 11.31 -26.90 25.02
C LEU A 136 10.36 -25.70 24.87
N TYR A 137 9.77 -25.23 25.97
CA TYR A 137 8.82 -24.12 25.93
C TYR A 137 9.47 -22.80 25.53
N LEU A 138 10.72 -22.55 25.93
CA LEU A 138 11.49 -21.40 25.46
C LEU A 138 11.76 -21.46 23.97
N ALA A 139 12.14 -22.63 23.44
CA ALA A 139 12.37 -22.82 22.01
C ALA A 139 11.09 -22.59 21.19
N VAL A 140 9.96 -23.19 21.63
CA VAL A 140 8.66 -23.01 20.96
C VAL A 140 8.18 -21.57 21.06
N GLY A 141 8.29 -20.94 22.23
CA GLY A 141 7.93 -19.54 22.43
C GLY A 141 8.75 -18.59 21.56
N ALA A 142 10.07 -18.76 21.53
CA ALA A 142 10.97 -17.97 20.68
C ALA A 142 10.66 -18.15 19.20
N PHE A 143 10.40 -19.38 18.75
CA PHE A 143 10.02 -19.67 17.37
C PHE A 143 8.70 -18.97 16.99
N LEU A 144 7.67 -19.05 17.83
CA LEU A 144 6.37 -18.44 17.55
C LEU A 144 6.42 -16.91 17.58
N ILE A 145 7.17 -16.31 18.51
CA ILE A 145 7.39 -14.86 18.54
C ILE A 145 8.16 -14.41 17.30
N SER A 146 9.21 -15.14 16.90
CA SER A 146 9.98 -14.83 15.68
C SER A 146 9.11 -14.95 14.42
N TYR A 147 8.25 -15.96 14.36
CA TYR A 147 7.32 -16.14 13.25
C TYR A 147 6.29 -15.00 13.19
N ASP A 148 5.69 -14.60 14.33
CA ASP A 148 4.75 -13.47 14.41
C ASP A 148 5.42 -12.15 13.98
N PHE A 149 6.67 -11.93 14.38
CA PHE A 149 7.45 -10.75 13.97
C PHE A 149 7.73 -10.72 12.47
N LEU A 150 8.11 -11.86 11.88
CA LEU A 150 8.39 -11.98 10.45
C LEU A 150 7.12 -11.73 9.62
N VAL A 151 6.01 -12.39 9.96
CA VAL A 151 4.73 -12.21 9.28
C VAL A 151 4.23 -10.77 9.39
N SER A 152 4.37 -10.16 10.57
CA SER A 152 3.96 -8.76 10.78
C SER A 152 4.77 -7.78 9.92
N GLN A 153 6.06 -8.04 9.70
CA GLN A 153 6.89 -7.24 8.78
C GLN A 153 6.44 -7.40 7.33
N THR A 154 6.32 -8.65 6.85
CA THR A 154 5.95 -8.91 5.45
C THR A 154 4.62 -8.25 5.09
N GLN A 155 3.64 -8.28 5.98
CA GLN A 155 2.36 -7.62 5.74
C GLN A 155 2.43 -6.10 5.73
N ALA A 156 3.33 -5.50 6.53
CA ALA A 156 3.54 -4.06 6.50
C ALA A 156 4.13 -3.64 5.15
N ASP A 157 5.13 -4.40 4.68
CA ASP A 157 5.80 -4.18 3.39
C ASP A 157 4.84 -4.34 2.21
N GLU A 158 3.97 -5.35 2.25
CA GLU A 158 2.93 -5.57 1.22
C GLU A 158 1.96 -4.40 1.13
N VAL A 159 1.47 -3.90 2.27
CA VAL A 159 0.55 -2.75 2.31
C VAL A 159 1.23 -1.49 1.80
N GLU A 160 2.50 -1.28 2.13
CA GLU A 160 3.28 -0.14 1.62
C GLU A 160 3.54 -0.25 0.13
N SER A 161 3.94 -1.43 -0.36
CA SER A 161 4.14 -1.71 -1.78
C SER A 161 2.87 -1.45 -2.61
N GLN A 162 1.71 -1.91 -2.13
CA GLN A 162 0.43 -1.65 -2.79
C GLN A 162 0.09 -0.17 -2.86
N ARG A 163 0.39 0.60 -1.80
CA ARG A 163 0.19 2.06 -1.81
C ARG A 163 1.10 2.75 -2.81
N LEU A 164 2.38 2.40 -2.83
CA LEU A 164 3.34 2.96 -3.78
C LEU A 164 2.97 2.65 -5.23
N LEU A 165 2.48 1.43 -5.51
CA LEU A 165 1.99 1.06 -6.84
C LEU A 165 0.77 1.89 -7.24
N ALA A 166 -0.18 2.11 -6.32
CA ALA A 166 -1.34 2.95 -6.58
C ALA A 166 -0.94 4.41 -6.86
N ASP A 167 -0.01 4.97 -6.09
CA ASP A 167 0.50 6.32 -6.27
C ASP A 167 1.26 6.46 -7.62
N LEU A 168 2.07 5.47 -7.98
CA LEU A 168 2.77 5.43 -9.26
C LEU A 168 1.79 5.39 -10.44
N GLN A 169 0.75 4.56 -10.36
CA GLN A 169 -0.29 4.47 -11.39
C GLN A 169 -1.03 5.80 -11.56
N PHE A 170 -1.36 6.46 -10.45
CA PHE A 170 -2.00 7.78 -10.48
C PHE A 170 -1.09 8.84 -11.11
N ALA A 171 0.19 8.90 -10.72
CA ALA A 171 1.16 9.83 -11.30
C ALA A 171 1.37 9.57 -12.81
N HIS A 172 1.44 8.31 -13.21
CA HIS A 172 1.58 7.92 -14.61
C HIS A 172 0.38 8.35 -15.45
N ALA A 173 -0.85 8.12 -14.96
CA ALA A 173 -2.06 8.58 -15.63
C ALA A 173 -2.09 10.11 -15.78
N LYS A 174 -1.64 10.84 -14.76
CA LYS A 174 -1.55 12.31 -14.81
C LYS A 174 -0.52 12.79 -15.84
N LEU A 175 0.65 12.15 -15.91
CA LEU A 175 1.67 12.45 -16.90
C LEU A 175 1.17 12.18 -18.32
N GLN A 176 0.48 11.07 -18.56
CA GLN A 176 -0.13 10.77 -19.86
C GLN A 176 -1.17 11.83 -20.26
N ALA A 177 -2.01 12.25 -19.32
CA ALA A 177 -2.97 13.32 -19.59
C ALA A 177 -2.29 14.66 -19.94
N TYR A 178 -1.23 15.03 -19.23
CA TYR A 178 -0.46 16.23 -19.55
C TYR A 178 0.28 16.13 -20.88
N ALA A 179 0.85 14.97 -21.20
CA ALA A 179 1.51 14.74 -22.49
C ALA A 179 0.51 14.90 -23.65
N ALA A 180 -0.69 14.32 -23.53
CA ALA A 180 -1.75 14.48 -24.52
C ALA A 180 -2.18 15.95 -24.68
N GLN A 181 -2.35 16.69 -23.58
CA GLN A 181 -2.65 18.12 -23.62
C GLN A 181 -1.52 18.94 -24.27
N GLN A 182 -0.26 18.60 -23.98
CA GLN A 182 0.88 19.28 -24.60
C GLN A 182 0.95 19.00 -26.10
N GLU A 183 0.67 17.78 -26.54
CA GLU A 183 0.60 17.41 -27.94
C GLU A 183 -0.50 18.19 -28.67
N GLU A 184 -1.70 18.29 -28.08
CA GLU A 184 -2.81 19.07 -28.65
C GLU A 184 -2.46 20.56 -28.74
N LEU A 185 -1.85 21.13 -27.69
CA LEU A 185 -1.39 22.52 -27.69
C LEU A 185 -0.28 22.76 -28.72
N ALA A 186 0.66 21.82 -28.89
CA ALA A 186 1.70 21.91 -29.89
C ALA A 186 1.10 21.88 -31.30
N ALA A 187 0.18 20.95 -31.57
CA ALA A 187 -0.53 20.86 -32.85
C ALA A 187 -1.34 22.14 -33.14
N ALA A 188 -2.01 22.71 -32.14
CA ALA A 188 -2.76 23.97 -32.29
C ALA A 188 -1.85 25.18 -32.55
N ARG A 189 -0.70 25.27 -31.88
CA ARG A 189 0.31 26.32 -32.12
C ARG A 189 0.86 26.22 -33.54
N GLU A 190 1.15 25.02 -34.00
CA GLU A 190 1.68 24.78 -35.34
C GLU A 190 0.66 25.16 -36.42
N ARG A 191 -0.61 24.78 -36.25
CA ARG A 191 -1.71 25.25 -37.13
C ARG A 191 -1.80 26.78 -37.19
N ASN A 192 -1.69 27.46 -36.04
CA ASN A 192 -1.70 28.93 -36.00
C ASN A 192 -0.45 29.59 -36.59
N ARG A 193 0.71 28.93 -36.53
CA ARG A 193 1.94 29.38 -37.20
C ARG A 193 1.76 29.30 -38.72
N LEU A 194 1.33 28.14 -39.22
CA LEU A 194 1.07 27.91 -40.64
C LEU A 194 -0.01 28.85 -41.20
N ALA A 195 -1.08 29.12 -40.46
CA ALA A 195 -2.12 30.06 -40.87
C ALA A 195 -1.58 31.49 -41.05
N ARG A 196 -0.68 31.94 -40.17
CA ARG A 196 -0.03 33.25 -40.29
C ARG A 196 0.94 33.30 -41.48
N GLU A 197 1.79 32.29 -41.64
CA GLU A 197 2.70 32.20 -42.79
C GLU A 197 1.96 32.18 -44.13
N LEU A 198 0.83 31.46 -44.19
CA LEU A 198 -0.09 31.52 -45.32
C LEU A 198 -0.64 32.93 -45.55
N HIS A 199 -1.17 33.57 -44.50
CA HIS A 199 -1.77 34.90 -44.61
C HIS A 199 -0.75 35.94 -45.11
N ASP A 200 0.48 35.89 -44.60
CA ASP A 200 1.56 36.80 -44.99
C ASP A 200 1.96 36.58 -46.46
N SER A 201 2.15 35.32 -46.87
CA SER A 201 2.47 34.97 -48.26
C SER A 201 1.37 35.38 -49.24
N VAL A 202 0.11 35.13 -48.90
CA VAL A 202 -1.05 35.51 -49.72
C VAL A 202 -1.19 37.02 -49.81
N SER A 203 -1.05 37.73 -48.69
CA SER A 203 -1.14 39.19 -48.65
C SER A 203 -0.04 39.83 -49.49
N GLN A 204 1.19 39.30 -49.42
CA GLN A 204 2.30 39.76 -50.24
C GLN A 204 2.05 39.52 -51.74
N ALA A 205 1.58 38.33 -52.11
CA ALA A 205 1.24 38.01 -53.50
C ALA A 205 0.12 38.91 -54.06
N ILE A 206 -0.96 39.10 -53.29
CA ILE A 206 -2.08 39.98 -53.68
C ILE A 206 -1.61 41.44 -53.80
N PHE A 207 -0.73 41.91 -52.90
CA PHE A 207 -0.16 43.25 -52.99
C PHE A 207 0.66 43.44 -54.27
N SER A 208 1.54 42.50 -54.60
CA SER A 208 2.34 42.53 -55.85
C SER A 208 1.47 42.47 -57.12
N ILE A 209 0.41 41.65 -57.12
CA ILE A 209 -0.57 41.60 -58.22
C ILE A 209 -1.29 42.94 -58.34
N THR A 210 -1.72 43.54 -57.22
CA THR A 210 -2.41 44.83 -57.21
C THR A 210 -1.52 45.95 -57.76
N LEU A 211 -0.26 46.02 -57.31
CA LEU A 211 0.70 47.04 -57.77
C LEU A 211 1.01 46.90 -59.27
N THR A 212 1.21 45.67 -59.75
CA THR A 212 1.47 45.37 -61.16
C THR A 212 0.25 45.70 -62.04
N SER A 213 -0.97 45.44 -61.55
CA SER A 213 -2.22 45.82 -62.22
C SER A 213 -2.41 47.33 -62.32
N GLN A 214 -2.11 48.07 -61.25
CA GLN A 214 -2.11 49.54 -61.29
C GLN A 214 -1.07 50.09 -62.28
N SER A 215 0.12 49.51 -62.32
CA SER A 215 1.18 49.85 -63.28
C SER A 215 0.72 49.61 -64.73
N ALA A 216 0.15 48.43 -65.02
CA ALA A 216 -0.39 48.10 -66.34
C ALA A 216 -1.45 49.11 -66.81
N ARG A 217 -2.32 49.56 -65.89
CA ARG A 217 -3.35 50.56 -66.18
C ARG A 217 -2.76 51.94 -66.49
N LEU A 218 -1.71 52.37 -65.78
CA LEU A 218 -0.98 53.60 -66.09
C LEU A 218 -0.22 53.53 -67.42
N LEU A 219 0.32 52.37 -67.77
CA LEU A 219 1.00 52.13 -69.04
C LEU A 219 0.03 52.13 -70.23
N LEU A 220 -1.22 51.70 -70.04
CA LEU A 220 -2.26 51.74 -71.09
C LEU A 220 -2.47 53.15 -71.67
N GLU A 221 -2.34 54.19 -70.84
CA GLU A 221 -2.50 55.59 -71.25
C GLU A 221 -1.22 56.20 -71.86
N ARG A 222 -0.03 55.68 -71.50
CA ARG A 222 1.27 56.26 -71.88
C ARG A 222 2.01 55.51 -72.98
N ASP A 223 2.00 54.18 -72.94
CA ASP A 223 2.74 53.29 -73.85
C ASP A 223 2.01 51.93 -73.99
N PRO A 224 0.99 51.85 -74.86
CA PRO A 224 0.14 50.66 -75.01
C PRO A 224 0.90 49.40 -75.45
N ALA A 225 2.03 49.56 -76.16
CA ALA A 225 2.81 48.44 -76.68
C ALA A 225 3.43 47.58 -75.56
N ARG A 226 3.68 48.16 -74.39
CA ARG A 226 4.29 47.48 -73.23
C ARG A 226 3.27 46.86 -72.26
N VAL A 227 1.98 47.04 -72.50
CA VAL A 227 0.91 46.52 -71.64
C VAL A 227 0.86 45.00 -71.67
N ALA A 228 1.09 44.39 -72.84
CA ALA A 228 1.11 42.92 -72.99
C ALA A 228 2.13 42.27 -72.04
N GLU A 229 3.33 42.83 -71.92
CA GLU A 229 4.39 42.34 -71.02
C GLU A 229 3.95 42.40 -69.53
N GLN A 230 3.20 43.43 -69.13
CA GLN A 230 2.68 43.54 -67.76
C GLN A 230 1.54 42.56 -67.48
N VAL A 231 0.71 42.27 -68.48
CA VAL A 231 -0.35 41.25 -68.37
C VAL A 231 0.25 39.85 -68.26
N ASP A 232 1.30 39.53 -69.02
CA ASP A 232 2.04 38.27 -68.89
C ASP A 232 2.71 38.13 -67.52
N ARG A 233 3.26 39.22 -66.97
CA ARG A 233 3.77 39.25 -65.59
C ARG A 233 2.67 39.00 -64.56
N LEU A 234 1.50 39.61 -64.71
CA LEU A 234 0.35 39.36 -63.83
C LEU A 234 -0.07 37.89 -63.86
N GLN A 235 -0.15 37.30 -65.05
CA GLN A 235 -0.51 35.89 -65.20
C GLN A 235 0.52 35.00 -64.50
N THR A 236 1.82 35.24 -64.74
CA THR A 236 2.92 34.49 -64.10
C THR A 236 2.88 34.62 -62.57
N MET A 237 2.72 35.83 -62.04
CA MET A 237 2.61 36.07 -60.59
C MET A 237 1.41 35.36 -59.97
N THR A 238 0.27 35.36 -60.68
CA THR A 238 -0.96 34.71 -60.22
C THR A 238 -0.80 33.19 -60.21
N GLU A 239 -0.22 32.60 -61.26
CA GLU A 239 0.07 31.16 -61.33
C GLU A 239 1.05 30.71 -60.24
N GLN A 240 2.10 31.50 -59.98
CA GLN A 240 3.07 31.24 -58.91
C GLN A 240 2.42 31.33 -57.53
N ALA A 241 1.62 32.36 -57.27
CA ALA A 241 0.88 32.50 -56.01
C ALA A 241 -0.10 31.34 -55.78
N LEU A 242 -0.81 30.92 -56.83
CA LEU A 242 -1.75 29.79 -56.76
C LEU A 242 -1.03 28.46 -56.49
N SER A 243 0.14 28.25 -57.11
CA SER A 243 0.99 27.08 -56.88
C SER A 243 1.51 27.00 -55.45
N GLN A 244 2.03 28.12 -54.91
CA GLN A 244 2.50 28.21 -53.53
C GLN A 244 1.37 27.95 -52.52
N LEU A 245 0.20 28.54 -52.74
CA LEU A 245 -1.00 28.29 -51.94
C LEU A 245 -1.40 26.81 -51.92
N ARG A 246 -1.41 26.15 -53.08
CA ARG A 246 -1.76 24.73 -53.19
C ARG A 246 -0.76 23.84 -52.45
N SER A 247 0.54 24.14 -52.55
CA SER A 247 1.60 23.42 -51.83
C SER A 247 1.44 23.54 -50.30
N LEU A 248 1.16 24.74 -49.80
CA LEU A 248 0.98 25.00 -48.37
C LEU A 248 -0.32 24.39 -47.82
N ILE A 249 -1.43 24.44 -48.58
CA ILE A 249 -2.69 23.78 -48.20
C ILE A 249 -2.52 22.25 -48.17
N ALA A 250 -1.71 21.68 -49.08
CA ALA A 250 -1.42 20.24 -49.06
C ALA A 250 -0.68 19.82 -47.78
N GLN A 251 0.20 20.66 -47.25
CA GLN A 251 0.91 20.43 -45.97
C GLN A 251 -0.01 20.55 -44.75
N LEU A 252 -1.09 21.34 -44.84
CA LEU A 252 -2.11 21.49 -43.79
C LEU A 252 -3.14 20.36 -43.76
N ARG A 253 -3.22 19.54 -44.82
CA ARG A 253 -4.16 18.43 -44.85
C ARG A 253 -3.60 17.31 -43.96
N PRO A 254 -4.30 16.92 -42.88
CA PRO A 254 -3.79 15.90 -41.97
C PRO A 254 -3.57 14.60 -42.75
N HIS A 255 -2.38 14.00 -42.59
CA HIS A 255 -2.16 12.61 -42.96
C HIS A 255 -3.12 11.76 -42.14
N ARG A 256 -4.20 11.31 -42.78
CA ARG A 256 -5.05 10.27 -42.23
C ARG A 256 -4.23 8.98 -42.28
N PHE A 257 -3.67 8.60 -41.15
CA PHE A 257 -3.31 7.21 -40.87
C PHE A 257 -4.57 6.44 -40.48
#